data_AF-A0A536M6U5-F1
#
_entry.id   AF-A0A536M6U5-F1
#
_cell.length_a   1.000
_cell.length_b   1.000
_cell.length_c   1.000
_cell.angle_alpha   90.00
_cell.angle_beta   90.00
_cell.angle_gamma   90.00
#
_symmetry.space_group_name_H-M   'P 1'
#
loop_
_entity.id
_entity.type
_entity.pdbx_description
1 polymer ?
#
loop_
_entity_poly.entity_id
_entity_poly.type
_entity_poly.pdbx_seq_one_letter_code
_entity_poly.pdbx_strand_id
1 'polypeptide(L)' 'QAFEFEEPKAKPFQNACLEAGLIVNAVDDHSVRLVPPLIIGANEIDRAQSVMRKVAG' A
#
# COMPACT_ATOMS: atom_id res chain seq x y z
N GLN A 1 -3.94 4.75 8.36
CA GLN A 1 -2.58 5.32 8.45
C GLN A 1 -2.14 5.78 7.07
N ALA A 2 -1.26 6.78 6.98
CA ALA A 2 -0.69 7.27 5.73
C ALA A 2 0.83 6.99 5.71
N PHE A 3 1.34 6.55 4.57
CA PHE A 3 2.76 6.39 4.27
C PHE A 3 3.16 7.49 3.30
N GLU A 4 4.31 8.13 3.55
CA GLU A 4 4.86 9.19 2.71
C GLU A 4 6.18 8.68 2.10
N PHE A 5 6.32 8.83 0.79
CA PHE A 5 7.46 8.45 -0.01
C PHE A 5 8.32 9.70 -0.25
N GLU A 6 9.63 9.61 -0.03
CA GLU A 6 10.55 10.72 -0.30
C GLU A 6 10.63 11.09 -1.79
N GLU A 7 10.27 10.17 -2.68
CA GLU A 7 10.23 10.36 -4.12
C GLU A 7 8.77 10.25 -4.64
N PRO A 8 8.42 10.86 -5.78
CA PRO A 8 7.05 10.87 -6.33
C PRO A 8 6.66 9.50 -6.92
N LYS A 9 6.73 8.45 -6.11
CA LYS A 9 6.52 7.05 -6.45
C LYS A 9 5.17 6.53 -5.98
N ALA A 10 4.28 7.38 -5.44
CA ALA A 10 2.99 6.93 -4.92
C ALA A 10 2.09 6.29 -5.98
N LYS A 11 2.05 6.85 -7.21
CA LYS A 11 1.29 6.28 -8.35
C LYS A 11 1.82 4.93 -8.84
N PRO A 12 3.13 4.77 -9.15
CA PRO A 12 3.65 3.47 -9.54
C PRO A 12 3.53 2.44 -8.41
N PHE A 13 3.71 2.84 -7.15
CA PHE A 13 3.47 1.97 -5.99
C PHE A 13 2.00 1.54 -5.88
N GLN A 14 1.06 2.46 -6.11
CA GLN A 14 -0.37 2.15 -6.15
C GLN A 14 -0.70 1.12 -7.22
N ASN A 15 -0.21 1.30 -8.44
CA ASN A 15 -0.46 0.36 -9.54
C ASN A 15 0.12 -1.02 -9.23
N ALA A 16 1.34 -1.09 -8.72
CA ALA A 16 1.98 -2.35 -8.43
C ALA A 16 1.36 -3.05 -7.19
N CYS A 17 0.84 -2.29 -6.21
CA CYS A 17 0.00 -2.85 -5.15
C CYS A 17 -1.33 -3.39 -5.70
N LEU A 18 -1.98 -2.67 -6.63
CA LEU A 18 -3.22 -3.09 -7.27
C LEU A 18 -3.02 -4.40 -8.05
N GLU A 19 -1.93 -4.53 -8.80
CA GLU A 19 -1.55 -5.76 -9.51
C GLU A 19 -1.30 -6.93 -8.55
N ALA A 20 -0.73 -6.64 -7.38
CA ALA A 20 -0.53 -7.64 -6.32
C ALA A 20 -1.81 -7.97 -5.53
N GLY A 21 -2.96 -7.35 -5.88
CA GLY A 21 -4.26 -7.58 -5.25
C GLY A 21 -4.48 -6.80 -3.95
N LEU A 22 -3.70 -5.74 -3.70
CA LEU A 22 -3.82 -4.84 -2.55
C LEU A 22 -4.22 -3.44 -3.01
N ILE A 23 -5.41 -2.99 -2.63
CA ILE A 23 -5.88 -1.64 -2.99
C ILE A 23 -5.33 -0.63 -1.99
N VAL A 24 -4.59 0.34 -2.51
CA VAL A 24 -4.03 1.45 -1.74
C VAL A 24 -4.42 2.78 -2.39
N ASN A 25 -4.64 3.81 -1.58
CA ASN A 25 -5.09 5.10 -2.08
C ASN A 25 -3.94 6.11 -2.11
N ALA A 26 -3.38 6.41 -3.28
CA ALA A 26 -2.43 7.51 -3.43
C ALA A 26 -3.18 8.85 -3.35
N VAL A 27 -2.93 9.64 -2.31
CA VAL A 27 -3.59 10.93 -2.07
C VAL A 27 -2.86 12.06 -2.80
N ASP A 28 -1.54 11.96 -2.89
CA ASP A 28 -0.68 12.84 -3.67
C ASP A 28 0.46 12.00 -4.28
N ASP A 29 1.39 12.64 -5.00
CA ASP A 29 2.47 11.91 -5.68
C ASP A 29 3.48 11.26 -4.70
N HIS A 30 3.42 11.62 -3.41
CA HIS A 30 4.28 11.14 -2.33
C HIS A 30 3.53 10.33 -1.27
N SER A 31 2.20 10.44 -1.14
CA SER A 31 1.46 9.93 0.01
C SER A 31 0.48 8.85 -0.39
N VAL A 32 0.52 7.72 0.31
CA VAL A 32 -0.40 6.59 0.15
C VAL A 32 -1.11 6.29 1.47
N ARG A 33 -2.45 6.29 1.45
CA ARG A 33 -3.30 5.90 2.57
C ARG A 33 -3.70 4.44 2.48
N LEU A 34 -3.55 3.77 3.62
CA LEU A 34 -4.03 2.42 3.85
C LEU A 34 -5.23 2.53 4.78
N VAL A 35 -6.39 2.15 4.24
CA VAL A 35 -7.65 2.09 4.99
C VAL A 35 -8.20 0.67 4.86
N PRO A 36 -7.60 -0.32 5.54
CA PRO A 36 -8.19 -1.64 5.61
C PRO A 36 -9.50 -1.61 6.40
N PRO A 37 -10.42 -2.54 6.15
CA PRO A 37 -11.64 -2.65 6.92
C PRO A 37 -11.35 -3.05 8.39
N LEU A 38 -12.23 -2.69 9.32
CA LEU A 38 -12.02 -2.97 10.76
C LEU A 38 -12.14 -4.46 11.13
N ILE A 39 -12.58 -5.28 10.18
CA ILE A 39 -12.72 -6.73 10.35
C ILE A 39 -11.44 -7.51 9.98
N ILE A 40 -10.37 -6.85 9.51
CA ILE A 40 -9.17 -7.60 9.10
C ILE A 40 -8.50 -8.29 10.30
N GLY A 41 -8.03 -9.51 10.07
CA GLY A 41 -7.23 -10.27 11.02
C GLY A 41 -5.72 -10.08 10.83
N ALA A 42 -4.94 -10.58 11.78
CA ALA A 42 -3.46 -10.52 11.73
C ALA A 42 -2.88 -11.15 10.45
N ASN A 43 -3.45 -12.27 9.97
CA ASN A 43 -3.00 -12.93 8.74
C ASN A 43 -3.13 -12.05 7.49
N GLU A 44 -4.16 -11.21 7.43
CA GLU A 44 -4.38 -10.27 6.32
C GLU A 44 -3.39 -9.10 6.40
N ILE A 45 -3.05 -8.66 7.60
CA ILE A 45 -1.98 -7.68 7.85
C ILE A 45 -0.64 -8.22 7.36
N ASP A 46 -0.29 -9.45 7.73
CA ASP A 46 0.98 -10.08 7.32
C ASP A 46 1.08 -10.23 5.80
N ARG A 47 -0.03 -10.63 5.17
CA ARG A 47 -0.11 -10.69 3.71
C ARG A 47 0.05 -9.32 3.06
N ALA A 48 -0.63 -8.29 3.58
CA ALA A 48 -0.51 -6.92 3.07
C ALA A 48 0.93 -6.41 3.23
N GLN A 49 1.58 -6.62 4.38
CA GLN A 49 2.98 -6.23 4.58
C GLN A 49 3.95 -6.98 3.65
N SER A 50 3.72 -8.27 3.44
CA SER A 50 4.53 -9.08 2.54
C SER A 50 4.43 -8.59 1.09
N VAL A 51 3.20 -8.26 0.66
CA VAL A 51 2.96 -7.62 -0.65
C VAL A 51 3.68 -6.28 -0.71
N MET A 52 3.43 -5.37 0.22
CA MET A 52 4.06 -4.04 0.24
C MET A 52 5.59 -4.10 0.22
N ARG A 53 6.21 -5.05 0.94
CA ARG A 53 7.66 -5.28 0.88
C ARG A 53 8.14 -5.76 -0.50
N LYS A 54 7.38 -6.60 -1.19
CA LYS A 54 7.70 -7.01 -2.56
C LYS A 54 7.58 -5.86 -3.55
N VAL A 55 6.63 -4.95 -3.35
CA VAL A 55 6.37 -3.84 -4.27
C VAL A 55 7.30 -2.64 -4.02
N ALA A 56 7.84 -2.50 -2.81
CA ALA A 56 8.74 -1.41 -2.42
C ALA A 56 10.23 -1.69 -2.70
N GLY A 57 10.60 -2.95 -3.00
CA GLY A 57 11.95 -3.35 -3.41
C GLY A 57 12.15 -3.22 -4.91
#